data_AF-A5X7P5-F1
#
_entry.id   AF-A5X7P5-F1
#
_cell.length_a   1.000
_cell.length_b   1.000
_cell.length_c   1.000
_cell.angle_alpha   90.00
_cell.angle_beta   90.00
_cell.angle_gamma   90.00
#
_symmetry.space_group_name_H-M   'P 1'
#
loop_
_entity.id
_entity.type
_entity.pdbx_description
1 polymer ?
#
loop_
_entity_poly.entity_id
_entity_poly.type
_entity_poly.pdbx_seq_one_letter_code
_entity_poly.pdbx_strand_id
1 'polypeptide(L)'
;SSTLVTLFMLILPIMMANTTLYASKLYPQYVKTTISYAFMISLIPMMTFLHLGQDTMISNWHWITIQTMKLSLSFKLDYYSMIFVPVALFVTWSIMEF
;
A
#
# COMPACT_ATOMS: atom_id res chain seq x y z
N SER A 1 1.59 -5.70 -10.51
CA SER A 1 2.34 -4.43 -10.35
C SER A 1 1.53 -3.32 -9.68
N SER A 2 0.19 -3.41 -9.61
CA SER A 2 -0.68 -2.40 -8.97
C SER A 2 -0.56 -2.30 -7.44
N THR A 3 -0.29 -3.40 -6.73
CA THR A 3 -0.05 -3.40 -5.27
C THR A 3 1.21 -2.66 -4.84
N LEU A 4 2.25 -2.62 -5.68
CA LEU A 4 3.45 -1.80 -5.38
C LEU A 4 3.15 -0.31 -5.54
N VAL A 5 2.26 0.04 -6.48
CA VAL A 5 1.82 1.43 -6.68
C VAL A 5 1.01 1.92 -5.49
N THR A 6 0.14 1.08 -4.89
CA THR A 6 -0.59 1.47 -3.67
C THR A 6 0.36 1.76 -2.51
N LEU A 7 1.37 0.90 -2.31
CA LEU A 7 2.41 1.12 -1.30
C LEU A 7 3.18 2.42 -1.55
N PHE A 8 3.56 2.69 -2.80
CA PHE A 8 4.26 3.92 -3.15
C PHE A 8 3.40 5.17 -2.90
N MET A 9 2.10 5.12 -3.22
CA MET A 9 1.17 6.23 -2.95
C MET A 9 1.03 6.54 -1.45
N LEU A 10 1.10 5.53 -0.58
CA LEU A 10 1.05 5.73 0.87
C LEU A 10 2.34 6.32 1.45
N ILE A 11 3.48 6.20 0.76
CA ILE A 11 4.75 6.82 1.19
C ILE A 11 4.74 8.34 0.96
N LEU A 12 4.02 8.84 -0.06
CA LEU A 12 3.94 10.27 -0.38
C LEU A 12 3.50 11.16 0.80
N PRO A 13 2.37 10.90 1.49
CA PRO A 13 1.96 11.72 2.63
C PRO A 13 2.97 11.66 3.79
N ILE A 14 3.67 10.54 3.97
CA ILE A 14 4.70 10.37 5.01
C ILE A 14 5.93 11.24 4.69
N MET A 15 6.41 11.22 3.45
CA MET A 15 7.52 12.08 3.02
C MET A 15 7.16 13.56 3.18
N MET A 16 5.91 13.90 2.89
CA MET A 16 5.40 15.26 2.98
C MET A 16 5.26 15.76 4.42
N ALA A 17 5.03 14.87 5.38
CA ALA A 17 4.93 15.21 6.81
C ALA A 17 6.19 15.90 7.35
N ASN A 18 7.36 15.55 6.79
CA ASN A 18 8.65 16.13 7.20
C ASN A 18 8.89 17.54 6.63
N THR A 19 7.97 18.08 5.84
CA THR A 19 8.08 19.42 5.24
C THR A 19 7.18 20.44 5.95
N THR A 20 7.47 21.72 5.75
CA THR A 20 6.69 22.85 6.30
C THR A 20 5.22 22.87 5.86
N LEU A 21 4.86 22.06 4.86
CA LEU A 21 3.49 21.91 4.35
C LEU A 21 2.57 21.12 5.31
N TYR A 22 3.12 20.41 6.30
CA TYR A 22 2.35 19.80 7.40
C TYR A 22 1.60 20.85 8.23
N ALA A 23 2.15 22.06 8.37
CA ALA A 23 1.53 23.14 9.15
C ALA A 23 0.28 23.74 8.48
N SER A 24 -0.02 23.34 7.24
CA SER A 24 -1.19 23.84 6.51
C SER A 24 -2.46 23.08 6.91
N LYS A 25 -3.59 23.81 7.06
CA LYS A 25 -4.92 23.21 7.29
C LYS A 25 -5.36 22.24 6.18
N LEU A 26 -4.69 22.24 5.04
CA LEU A 26 -4.98 21.40 3.87
C LEU A 26 -4.37 20.00 3.98
N TYR A 27 -3.43 19.79 4.90
CA TYR A 27 -2.73 18.51 5.05
C TYR A 27 -3.67 17.33 5.38
N PRO A 28 -4.64 17.43 6.31
CA PRO A 28 -5.59 16.35 6.57
C PRO A 28 -6.42 15.96 5.33
N GLN A 29 -6.86 16.97 4.55
CA GLN A 29 -7.61 16.75 3.31
C GLN A 29 -6.75 16.06 2.23
N TYR A 30 -5.47 16.41 2.16
CA TYR A 30 -4.51 15.73 1.29
C TYR A 30 -4.30 14.26 1.70
N VAL A 31 -4.15 13.98 3.00
CA VAL A 31 -4.02 12.60 3.49
C VAL A 31 -5.30 11.80 3.19
N LYS A 32 -6.48 12.38 3.41
CA LYS A 32 -7.76 11.73 3.08
C LYS A 32 -7.86 11.37 1.60
N THR A 33 -7.55 12.30 0.70
CA THR A 33 -7.63 12.07 -0.75
C THR A 33 -6.59 11.05 -1.23
N THR A 34 -5.37 11.09 -0.72
CA THR A 34 -4.34 10.08 -1.05
C THR A 34 -4.75 8.67 -0.61
N ILE A 35 -5.36 8.51 0.57
CA ILE A 35 -5.91 7.21 1.01
C ILE A 35 -7.04 6.75 0.09
N SER A 36 -7.96 7.63 -0.32
CA SER A 36 -9.04 7.24 -1.26
C SER A 36 -8.51 6.79 -2.63
N TYR A 37 -7.44 7.42 -3.14
CA TYR A 37 -6.79 6.98 -4.37
C TYR A 37 -6.08 5.64 -4.19
N ALA A 38 -5.37 5.46 -3.06
CA ALA A 38 -4.73 4.19 -2.74
C ALA A 38 -5.76 3.05 -2.64
N PHE A 39 -6.93 3.30 -2.06
CA PHE A 39 -8.05 2.36 -2.02
C PHE A 39 -8.50 1.97 -3.44
N MET A 40 -8.79 2.94 -4.31
CA MET A 40 -9.23 2.66 -5.69
C MET A 40 -8.20 1.83 -6.48
N ILE A 41 -6.90 2.13 -6.32
CA ILE A 41 -5.83 1.38 -6.99
C ILE A 41 -5.70 -0.03 -6.40
N SER A 42 -5.96 -0.22 -5.10
CA SER A 42 -5.91 -1.53 -4.43
C SER A 42 -7.03 -2.49 -4.84
N LEU A 43 -8.15 -1.97 -5.37
CA LEU A 43 -9.23 -2.80 -5.90
C LEU A 43 -8.83 -3.51 -7.21
N ILE A 44 -7.97 -2.90 -8.03
CA ILE A 44 -7.50 -3.52 -9.29
C ILE A 44 -6.84 -4.90 -9.03
N PRO A 45 -5.81 -5.02 -8.16
CA PRO A 45 -5.20 -6.31 -7.87
C PRO A 45 -6.19 -7.30 -7.23
N MET A 46 -7.10 -6.84 -6.36
CA MET A 46 -8.15 -7.70 -5.78
C MET A 46 -9.06 -8.29 -6.87
N MET A 47 -9.54 -7.48 -7.81
CA MET A 47 -10.41 -7.95 -8.89
C MET A 47 -9.67 -8.88 -9.84
N THR A 48 -8.40 -8.59 -10.17
CA THR A 48 -7.57 -9.51 -10.97
C THR A 48 -7.33 -10.84 -10.27
N PHE A 49 -7.15 -10.81 -8.95
CA PHE A 49 -6.96 -12.01 -8.14
C PHE A 49 -8.22 -12.89 -8.13
N LEU A 50 -9.40 -12.28 -7.95
CA LEU A 50 -10.69 -12.99 -8.01
C LEU A 50 -10.96 -13.58 -9.41
N HIS A 51 -10.56 -12.89 -10.48
CA HIS A 51 -10.79 -13.35 -11.84
C HIS A 51 -9.82 -14.47 -12.28
N LEU A 52 -8.54 -14.34 -11.96
CA LEU A 52 -7.51 -15.29 -12.40
C LEU A 52 -7.30 -16.45 -11.44
N GLY A 53 -7.77 -16.35 -10.18
CA GLY A 53 -7.55 -17.36 -9.14
C GLY A 53 -6.06 -17.61 -8.86
N GLN A 54 -5.20 -16.64 -9.18
CA GLN A 54 -3.75 -16.83 -9.09
C GLN A 54 -3.27 -16.56 -7.68
N ASP A 55 -2.87 -17.61 -6.97
CA ASP A 55 -2.80 -17.62 -5.51
C ASP A 55 -1.74 -16.70 -4.89
N THR A 56 -0.65 -16.38 -5.59
CA THR A 56 0.46 -15.64 -4.96
C THR A 56 1.25 -14.82 -5.98
N MET A 57 1.35 -13.50 -5.77
CA MET A 57 2.41 -12.68 -6.39
C MET A 57 3.51 -12.42 -5.36
N ILE A 58 4.76 -12.75 -5.71
CA ILE A 58 5.92 -12.53 -4.85
C ILE A 58 6.81 -11.46 -5.48
N SER A 59 7.07 -10.36 -4.76
CA SER A 59 8.09 -9.39 -5.15
C SER A 59 9.29 -9.53 -4.22
N ASN A 60 10.42 -9.97 -4.77
CA ASN A 60 11.65 -10.16 -4.02
C ASN A 60 12.61 -9.01 -4.27
N TRP A 61 12.99 -8.32 -3.21
CA TRP A 61 14.13 -7.41 -3.19
C TRP A 61 15.24 -8.02 -2.36
N HIS A 62 16.32 -8.43 -3.02
CA HIS A 62 17.51 -8.90 -2.32
C HIS A 62 18.12 -7.74 -1.53
N TRP A 63 18.25 -7.91 -0.21
CA TRP A 63 18.77 -6.87 0.66
C TRP A 63 20.27 -7.06 0.88
N ILE A 64 20.68 -8.06 1.67
CA ILE A 64 22.09 -8.33 2.00
C ILE A 64 22.30 -9.83 2.13
N THR A 65 23.44 -10.33 1.66
CA THR A 65 23.94 -11.67 1.99
C THR A 65 24.99 -11.58 3.09
N ILE A 66 24.77 -12.26 4.22
CA ILE A 66 25.76 -12.42 5.29
C ILE A 66 26.20 -13.87 5.32
N GLN A 67 27.40 -14.13 4.79
CA GLN A 67 28.08 -15.43 4.76
C GLN A 67 27.24 -16.56 4.12
N THR A 68 26.34 -17.21 4.87
CA THR A 68 25.42 -18.26 4.38
C THR A 68 23.94 -17.83 4.36
N MET A 69 23.59 -16.72 5.02
CA MET A 69 22.22 -16.21 5.11
C MET A 69 21.96 -15.13 4.04
N LYS A 70 20.94 -15.34 3.20
CA LYS A 70 20.46 -14.32 2.25
C LYS A 70 19.22 -13.64 2.84
N LEU A 71 19.35 -12.38 3.23
CA LEU A 71 18.21 -11.56 3.63
C LEU A 71 17.61 -10.91 2.38
N SER A 72 16.38 -11.29 2.07
CA SER A 72 15.57 -10.67 1.02
C SER A 72 14.25 -10.16 1.61
N LEU A 73 13.88 -8.96 1.20
CA LEU A 73 12.57 -8.40 1.46
C LEU A 73 11.62 -8.97 0.40
N SER A 74 10.76 -9.91 0.81
CA SER A 74 9.83 -10.58 -0.08
C SER A 74 8.40 -10.23 0.32
N PHE A 75 7.68 -9.50 -0.53
CA PHE A 75 6.24 -9.30 -0.32
C PHE A 75 5.51 -10.44 -0.98
N LYS A 76 4.89 -11.27 -0.15
CA LYS A 76 4.04 -12.38 -0.58
C LYS A 76 2.58 -11.94 -0.54
N LEU A 77 1.99 -11.75 -1.71
CA LEU A 77 0.61 -11.30 -1.85
C LEU A 77 -0.32 -12.50 -2.01
N ASP A 78 -0.68 -13.09 -0.88
CA ASP A 78 -1.63 -14.22 -0.78
C ASP A 78 -3.08 -13.71 -0.67
N TYR A 79 -4.05 -14.63 -0.81
CA TYR A 79 -5.50 -14.40 -0.62
C TYR A 79 -5.83 -13.44 0.54
N TYR A 80 -5.29 -13.73 1.73
CA TYR A 80 -5.55 -12.91 2.92
C TYR A 80 -5.09 -11.47 2.76
N SER A 81 -3.91 -11.26 2.18
CA SER A 81 -3.37 -9.91 1.97
C SER A 81 -4.15 -9.14 0.91
N MET A 82 -4.58 -9.80 -0.16
CA MET A 82 -5.33 -9.18 -1.26
C MET A 82 -6.71 -8.70 -0.84
N ILE A 83 -7.35 -9.38 0.11
CA ILE A 83 -8.64 -8.97 0.68
C ILE A 83 -8.44 -7.96 1.82
N PHE A 84 -7.44 -8.17 2.67
CA PHE A 84 -7.24 -7.32 3.84
C PHE A 84 -6.82 -5.89 3.47
N VAL A 85 -5.95 -5.72 2.46
CA VAL A 85 -5.43 -4.38 2.10
C VAL A 85 -6.52 -3.41 1.65
N PRO A 86 -7.44 -3.75 0.72
CA PRO A 86 -8.55 -2.86 0.36
C PRO A 86 -9.50 -2.57 1.53
N VAL A 87 -9.80 -3.57 2.37
CA VAL A 87 -10.67 -3.39 3.55
C VAL A 87 -10.03 -2.45 4.56
N ALA A 88 -8.74 -2.61 4.84
CA ALA A 88 -8.01 -1.73 5.74
C ALA A 88 -7.99 -0.28 5.22
N LEU A 89 -7.73 -0.08 3.92
CA LEU A 89 -7.74 1.25 3.30
C LEU A 89 -9.13 1.90 3.30
N PHE A 90 -10.19 1.11 3.15
CA PHE A 90 -11.56 1.60 3.25
C PHE A 90 -11.88 2.09 4.66
N VAL A 91 -11.52 1.31 5.68
CA VAL A 91 -11.73 1.67 7.09
C VAL A 91 -10.88 2.87 7.50
N THR A 92 -9.63 2.98 7.05
CA THR A 92 -8.81 4.16 7.37
C THR A 92 -9.32 5.42 6.67
N TRP A 93 -9.85 5.30 5.44
CA TRP A 93 -10.50 6.43 4.78
C TRP A 93 -11.71 6.93 5.57
N SER A 94 -12.57 6.03 6.04
CA SER A 94 -13.74 6.41 6.85
C SER A 94 -13.35 7.01 8.20
N ILE A 95 -12.33 6.47 8.88
CA ILE A 95 -11.81 7.05 10.14
C ILE A 95 -11.24 8.45 9.92
N MET A 96 -10.58 8.72 8.79
CA MET A 96 -10.01 10.04 8.49
C MET A 96 -11.07 11.06 8.04
N GLU A 97 -12.25 10.59 7.64
CA GLU A 97 -13.38 11.44 7.27
C GLU A 97 -14.23 11.87 8.47
N PHE A 98 -14.34 11.01 9.47
CA PHE A 98 -15.06 11.27 10.72
C PHE A 98 -14.19 11.97 11.76
#